data_AF-A0A3C1M1B2-F1
#
_entry.id   AF-A0A3C1M1B2-F1
#
_cell.length_a   1.000
_cell.length_b   1.000
_cell.length_c   1.000
_cell.angle_alpha   90.00
_cell.angle_beta   90.00
_cell.angle_gamma   90.00
#
_symmetry.space_group_name_H-M   'P 1'
#
loop_
_entity.id
_entity.type
_entity.pdbx_description
1 polymer ?
#
loop_
_entity_poly.entity_id
_entity_poly.type
_entity_poly.pdbx_seq_one_letter_code
_entity_poly.pdbx_strand_id
1 'polypeptide(L)'
;MGRLEQYDIAVLLDRSGSMSTRDCPNQKSRWEYTRENVEAVVARATQIDQDGIDLVVFGSRVKTYSQVTPAKIDQIYAEVEPMGSTATDEALKA
;
A
#
# COMPACT_ATOMS: atom_id res chain seq x y z
N MET A 1 18.22 -16.97 21.57
CA MET A 1 16.86 -16.41 21.52
C MET A 1 16.97 -15.12 20.72
N GLY A 2 16.75 -15.19 19.41
CA GLY A 2 16.96 -14.06 18.51
C GLY A 2 15.81 -13.09 18.65
N ARG A 3 16.06 -11.95 19.31
CA ARG A 3 15.17 -10.79 19.24
C ARG A 3 15.22 -10.29 17.80
N LEU A 4 14.07 -10.11 17.14
CA LEU A 4 14.03 -9.27 15.94
C LEU A 4 14.36 -7.86 16.43
N GLU A 5 15.62 -7.43 16.27
CA GLU A 5 16.07 -6.12 16.78
C GLU A 5 15.60 -4.96 15.89
N GLN A 6 15.18 -5.28 14.66
CA GLN A 6 14.49 -4.40 13.71
C GLN A 6 13.35 -5.20 13.06
N TYR A 7 12.18 -4.58 12.96
CA TYR A 7 11.06 -5.10 12.20
C TYR A 7 10.99 -4.30 10.91
N ASP A 8 11.26 -4.95 9.78
CA ASP A 8 10.95 -4.39 8.47
C ASP A 8 9.49 -4.70 8.16
N ILE A 9 8.66 -3.67 8.02
CA ILE A 9 7.24 -3.85 7.68
C ILE A 9 7.04 -3.49 6.20
N ALA A 10 6.39 -4.39 5.46
CA ALA A 10 5.95 -4.15 4.09
C ALA A 10 4.41 -4.17 4.00
N VAL A 11 3.83 -3.19 3.31
CA VAL A 11 2.41 -3.12 2.99
C VAL A 11 2.22 -3.37 1.51
N LEU A 12 1.41 -4.36 1.16
CA LEU A 12 1.06 -4.67 -0.23
C LEU A 12 -0.28 -3.99 -0.58
N LEU A 13 -0.26 -3.09 -1.56
CA LEU A 13 -1.41 -2.32 -2.03
C LEU A 13 -1.83 -2.76 -3.45
N ASP A 14 -3.00 -3.38 -3.56
CA ASP A 14 -3.58 -3.73 -4.85
C ASP A 14 -4.01 -2.48 -5.62
N ARG A 15 -3.61 -2.38 -6.88
CA ARG A 15 -4.05 -1.37 -7.86
C ARG A 15 -4.70 -1.99 -9.10
N SER A 16 -5.23 -3.20 -9.00
CA SER A 16 -6.00 -3.83 -10.06
C SER A 16 -7.15 -2.94 -10.55
N GLY A 17 -7.62 -3.13 -11.78
CA GLY A 17 -8.72 -2.36 -12.36
C GLY A 17 -10.03 -2.47 -11.58
N SER A 18 -10.21 -3.55 -10.78
CA SER A 18 -11.35 -3.69 -9.87
C SER A 18 -11.35 -2.64 -8.76
N MET A 19 -10.19 -2.02 -8.47
CA MET A 19 -10.08 -0.95 -7.49
C MET A 19 -10.77 0.35 -7.93
N SER A 20 -11.12 0.48 -9.22
CA SER A 20 -11.96 1.57 -9.74
C SER A 20 -13.45 1.39 -9.48
N THR A 21 -13.91 0.20 -9.06
CA THR A 21 -15.33 -0.06 -8.81
C THR A 21 -15.84 0.78 -7.63
N ARG A 22 -16.94 1.50 -7.83
CA ARG A 22 -17.60 2.37 -6.84
C ARG A 22 -18.67 1.60 -6.05
N ASP A 23 -18.23 0.67 -5.22
CA ASP A 23 -19.09 -0.17 -4.36
C ASP A 23 -18.78 -0.05 -2.86
N CYS A 24 -17.99 0.95 -2.47
CA CYS A 24 -17.74 1.29 -1.07
C CYS A 24 -18.72 2.35 -0.53
N PRO A 25 -18.80 2.54 0.80
CA PRO A 25 -19.63 3.58 1.40
C PRO A 25 -19.40 4.96 0.77
N ASN A 26 -20.47 5.77 0.69
CA ASN A 26 -20.47 7.09 0.06
C ASN A 26 -20.11 7.08 -1.44
N GLN A 27 -20.38 5.97 -2.15
CA GLN A 27 -20.06 5.81 -3.58
C GLN A 27 -18.57 5.97 -3.90
N LYS A 28 -17.70 5.76 -2.89
CA LYS A 28 -16.26 5.74 -3.09
C LYS A 28 -15.86 4.54 -3.94
N SER A 29 -14.82 4.70 -4.75
CA SER A 29 -14.13 3.55 -5.33
C SER A 29 -13.40 2.76 -4.24
N ARG A 30 -13.11 1.49 -4.48
CA ARG A 30 -12.29 0.70 -3.54
C ARG A 30 -10.93 1.35 -3.32
N TRP A 31 -10.32 1.94 -4.35
CA TRP A 31 -9.08 2.73 -4.24
C TRP A 31 -9.23 3.93 -3.31
N GLU A 32 -10.28 4.74 -3.50
CA GLU A 32 -10.59 5.88 -2.63
C GLU A 32 -10.84 5.43 -1.18
N TYR A 33 -11.49 4.29 -0.99
CA TYR A 33 -11.80 3.73 0.32
C TYR A 33 -10.57 3.11 1.02
N THR A 34 -9.68 2.47 0.28
CA THR A 34 -8.46 1.88 0.85
C THR A 34 -7.44 2.93 1.29
N ARG A 35 -7.46 4.15 0.73
CA ARG A 35 -6.54 5.23 1.12
C ARG A 35 -6.53 5.48 2.63
N GLU A 36 -7.71 5.68 3.20
CA GLU A 36 -7.89 5.95 4.64
C GLU A 36 -7.36 4.77 5.49
N ASN A 37 -7.54 3.54 5.02
CA ASN A 37 -7.07 2.34 5.70
C ASN A 37 -5.55 2.19 5.62
N VAL A 38 -4.96 2.44 4.44
CA VAL A 38 -3.51 2.38 4.23
C VAL A 38 -2.81 3.43 5.08
N GLU A 39 -3.32 4.67 5.10
CA GLU A 39 -2.76 5.73 5.95
C GLU A 39 -2.75 5.34 7.43
N ALA A 40 -3.84 4.78 7.93
CA ALA A 40 -3.93 4.31 9.31
C ALA A 40 -2.98 3.13 9.60
N VAL A 41 -2.80 2.22 8.64
CA VAL A 41 -1.85 1.10 8.77
C VAL A 41 -0.41 1.62 8.79
N VAL A 42 -0.03 2.50 7.84
CA VAL A 42 1.31 3.09 7.77
C VAL A 42 1.62 3.86 9.06
N ALA A 43 0.69 4.68 9.55
CA ALA A 43 0.88 5.45 10.78
C ALA A 43 1.12 4.58 12.02
N ARG A 44 0.52 3.38 12.07
CA ARG A 44 0.78 2.40 13.14
C ARG A 44 2.09 1.66 12.91
N ALA A 45 2.35 1.25 11.68
CA ALA A 45 3.54 0.50 11.33
C ALA A 45 4.82 1.31 11.58
N THR A 46 4.82 2.61 11.26
CA THR A 46 5.96 3.52 11.51
C THR A 46 6.24 3.78 12.99
N GLN A 47 5.36 3.35 13.91
CA GLN A 47 5.66 3.38 15.36
C GLN A 47 6.50 2.18 15.80
N ILE A 48 6.49 1.11 15.00
CA ILE A 48 7.21 -0.15 15.22
C ILE A 48 8.51 -0.14 14.42
N ASP A 49 8.43 0.32 13.17
CA ASP A 49 9.50 0.47 12.19
C ASP A 49 9.88 1.96 12.07
N GLN A 50 10.98 2.37 12.71
CA GLN A 50 11.32 3.78 12.93
C GLN A 50 11.98 4.46 11.72
N ASP A 51 12.55 3.70 10.79
CA ASP A 51 13.11 4.18 9.53
C ASP A 51 12.08 4.19 8.39
N GLY A 52 10.91 3.61 8.62
CA GLY A 52 9.73 3.73 7.77
C GLY A 52 9.54 2.50 6.89
N ILE A 53 8.32 2.28 6.44
CA ILE A 53 7.93 1.00 5.85
C ILE A 53 8.15 0.95 4.33
N ASP A 54 8.17 -0.26 3.77
CA ASP A 54 8.03 -0.47 2.34
C ASP A 54 6.55 -0.53 1.95
N LEU A 55 6.15 0.23 0.92
CA LEU A 55 4.83 0.13 0.29
C LEU A 55 4.99 -0.46 -1.11
N VAL A 56 4.53 -1.69 -1.29
CA VAL A 56 4.56 -2.43 -2.55
C VAL A 56 3.20 -2.27 -3.23
N VAL A 57 3.16 -1.47 -4.29
CA VAL A 57 1.96 -1.29 -5.09
C VAL A 57 1.98 -2.31 -6.23
N PHE A 58 0.96 -3.19 -6.29
CA PHE A 58 0.92 -4.31 -7.23
C PHE A 58 -0.38 -4.38 -8.04
N GLY A 59 -0.32 -4.99 -9.22
CA GLY A 59 -1.41 -5.03 -10.20
C GLY A 59 -0.87 -5.53 -11.52
N SER A 60 -1.04 -4.79 -12.62
CA SER A 60 -0.37 -5.11 -13.90
C SER A 60 1.15 -4.91 -13.91
N ARG A 61 1.68 -4.17 -12.93
CA ARG A 61 3.10 -3.93 -12.66
C ARG A 61 3.29 -3.74 -11.16
N VAL A 62 4.46 -4.13 -10.66
CA VAL A 62 4.87 -3.91 -9.28
C VAL A 62 5.73 -2.64 -9.20
N LYS A 63 5.48 -1.80 -8.19
CA LYS A 63 6.31 -0.64 -7.83
C LYS A 63 6.47 -0.60 -6.32
N THR A 64 7.72 -0.56 -5.85
CA THR A 64 8.05 -0.43 -4.43
C THR A 64 8.40 1.00 -4.10
N TYR A 65 7.84 1.50 -3.01
CA TYR A 65 8.21 2.77 -2.39
C TYR A 65 8.82 2.46 -1.02
N SER A 66 10.07 2.86 -0.80
CA SER A 66 10.75 2.66 0.48
C SER A 66 10.67 3.87 1.40
N GLN A 67 10.85 3.60 2.70
CA GLN A 67 10.82 4.59 3.78
C GLN A 67 9.56 5.46 3.71
N VAL A 68 8.41 4.79 3.55
CA VAL A 68 7.11 5.43 3.42
C VAL A 68 6.61 5.84 4.80
N THR A 69 6.27 7.12 4.91
CA THR A 69 5.61 7.72 6.08
C THR A 69 4.19 8.13 5.72
N PRO A 70 3.31 8.42 6.70
CA PRO A 70 1.95 8.89 6.41
C PRO A 70 1.91 10.10 5.45
N ALA A 71 2.90 11.00 5.54
CA ALA A 71 3.01 12.18 4.67
C ALA A 71 3.24 11.85 3.18
N LYS A 72 3.74 10.64 2.87
CA LYS A 72 4.04 10.21 1.49
C LYS A 72 2.86 9.50 0.82
N ILE A 73 1.83 9.12 1.59
CA ILE A 73 0.66 8.40 1.07
C ILE A 73 -0.11 9.24 0.05
N ASP A 74 -0.33 10.52 0.32
CA ASP A 74 -1.04 11.42 -0.59
C ASP A 74 -0.35 11.56 -1.95
N GLN A 75 0.97 11.65 -1.95
CA GLN A 75 1.76 11.66 -3.18
C GLN A 75 1.61 10.35 -3.94
N ILE A 76 1.71 9.20 -3.27
CA ILE A 76 1.60 7.88 -3.91
C ILE A 76 0.22 7.70 -4.56
N TYR A 77 -0.86 8.11 -3.87
CA TYR A 77 -2.22 8.06 -4.41
C TYR A 77 -2.46 9.05 -5.56
N ALA A 78 -1.67 10.11 -5.68
CA ALA A 78 -1.71 11.03 -6.82
C ALA A 78 -0.91 10.51 -8.03
N GLU A 79 0.14 9.70 -7.81
CA GLU A 79 0.96 9.09 -8.86
C GLU A 79 0.38 7.77 -9.40
N VAL A 80 -0.46 7.09 -8.62
CA VAL A 80 -0.96 5.76 -8.92
C VAL A 80 -2.46 5.78 -9.12
N GLU A 81 -2.88 5.27 -10.28
CA GLU A 81 -4.28 4.98 -10.58
C GLU A 81 -4.50 3.46 -10.72
N PRO A 82 -5.69 2.96 -10.34
CA PRO A 82 -6.09 1.59 -10.61
C PRO A 82 -6.01 1.26 -12.11
N MET A 83 -5.31 0.18 -12.47
CA MET A 83 -5.14 -0.20 -13.88
C MET A 83 -4.79 -1.68 -14.06
N GLY A 84 -5.48 -2.32 -15.02
CA GLY A 84 -5.15 -3.66 -15.51
C GLY A 84 -5.72 -4.82 -14.67
N SER A 85 -5.24 -6.03 -14.90
CA SER A 85 -5.58 -7.24 -14.12
C SER A 85 -4.71 -7.35 -12.85
N THR A 86 -5.11 -8.18 -11.88
CA THR A 86 -4.37 -8.43 -10.63
C THR A 86 -3.23 -9.44 -10.87
N ALA A 87 -1.96 -9.06 -10.67
CA ALA A 87 -0.82 -9.99 -10.63
C ALA A 87 -0.27 -10.10 -9.19
N THR A 88 -0.94 -10.91 -8.36
CA THR A 88 -0.59 -11.11 -6.94
C THR A 88 0.69 -11.94 -6.74
N ASP A 89 1.04 -12.77 -7.72
CA ASP A 89 2.18 -13.69 -7.69
C ASP A 89 3.54 -12.99 -7.83
N GLU A 90 3.63 -11.86 -8.53
CA GLU A 90 4.86 -11.05 -8.59
C GLU A 90 5.08 -10.21 -7.33
N ALA A 91 4.00 -9.80 -6.65
CA ALA A 91 4.07 -8.95 -5.46
C ALA A 91 4.74 -9.64 -4.26
N LEU A 92 4.64 -10.96 -4.16
CA LEU A 92 5.20 -11.78 -3.07
C LEU A 92 6.69 -12.12 -3.26
N LYS A 93 7.28 -11.78 -4.42
CA LYS A 93 8.70 -12.02 -4.72
C LYS A 93 9.57 -10.76 -4.57
N ALA A 94 8.94 -9.61 -4.31
CA ALA A 94 9.60 -8.31 -4.17
C ALA A 94 10.17 -8.11 -2.76
#